data_AF-A0A2E2MJ07-F1
#
_entry.id   AF-A0A2E2MJ07-F1
#
_cell.length_a   1.000
_cell.length_b   1.000
_cell.length_c   1.000
_cell.angle_alpha   90.00
_cell.angle_beta   90.00
_cell.angle_gamma   90.00
#
_symmetry.space_group_name_H-M   'P 1'
#
loop_
_entity.id
_entity.type
_entity.pdbx_description
1 polymer ?
#
loop_
_entity_poly.entity_id
_entity_poly.type
_entity_poly.pdbx_seq_one_letter_code
_entity_poly.pdbx_strand_id
1 'polypeptide(L)'
;MTGAATKQSAAPPASVLIHDLDQARQALAAARRTGRPVNLVSAPGAGAYLGPALFKQIIDQARAAEPAARVTACLDCADEPGTAMDALRHGVGAVSVTAAPEVLAKIERAAIQVGASLTRRPARTLDMADTDAGRRLDAWLMGDTNLG
;
A
#
# COMPACT_ATOMS: atom_id res chain seq x y z
N MET A 1 16.09 -3.30 -37.03
CA MET A 1 14.87 -2.76 -36.38
C MET A 1 14.70 -3.49 -35.06
N THR A 2 15.20 -2.93 -33.97
CA THR A 2 15.09 -3.54 -32.64
C THR A 2 14.77 -2.41 -31.68
N GLY A 3 13.46 -2.17 -31.49
CA GLY A 3 12.97 -1.23 -30.50
C GLY A 3 13.17 -1.84 -29.11
N ALA A 4 14.18 -1.38 -28.39
CA ALA A 4 14.29 -1.62 -26.96
C ALA A 4 13.04 -1.02 -26.30
N ALA A 5 12.18 -1.86 -25.73
CA ALA A 5 11.07 -1.41 -24.91
C ALA A 5 11.65 -0.65 -23.72
N THR A 6 11.56 0.67 -23.77
CA THR A 6 11.92 1.57 -22.69
C THR A 6 11.09 1.15 -21.48
N LYS A 7 11.74 0.52 -20.49
CA LYS A 7 11.16 0.38 -19.14
C LYS A 7 10.95 1.81 -18.65
N GLN A 8 9.73 2.31 -18.84
CA GLN A 8 9.33 3.61 -18.37
C GLN A 8 9.50 3.57 -16.85
N SER A 9 10.48 4.31 -16.35
CA SER A 9 10.64 4.58 -14.92
C SER A 9 9.45 5.42 -14.48
N ALA A 10 8.30 4.78 -14.33
CA ALA A 10 7.10 5.40 -13.79
C ALA A 10 7.43 5.80 -12.35
N ALA A 11 7.12 7.06 -11.99
CA ALA A 11 7.18 7.48 -10.60
C ALA A 11 6.38 6.48 -9.74
N PRO A 12 6.86 6.14 -8.54
CA PRO A 12 6.16 5.19 -7.69
C PRO A 12 4.72 5.67 -7.45
N PRO A 13 3.75 4.74 -7.33
CA PRO A 13 2.36 5.11 -7.10
C PRO A 13 2.22 5.98 -5.86
N ALA A 14 1.32 6.97 -5.93
CA ALA A 14 1.03 7.84 -4.80
C ALA A 14 0.51 7.00 -3.61
N SER A 15 1.06 7.26 -2.42
CA SER A 15 0.70 6.50 -1.23
C SER A 15 -0.41 7.20 -0.45
N VAL A 16 -1.44 6.44 -0.06
CA VAL A 16 -2.60 6.92 0.70
C VAL A 16 -2.70 6.07 1.96
N LEU A 17 -2.68 6.72 3.13
CA LEU A 17 -2.81 6.07 4.41
C LEU A 17 -4.29 5.89 4.73
N ILE A 18 -4.66 4.67 5.10
CA ILE A 18 -6.03 4.30 5.44
C ILE A 18 -6.10 3.66 6.84
N HIS A 19 -7.24 3.84 7.49
CA HIS A 19 -7.55 3.26 8.79
C HIS A 19 -8.71 2.26 8.75
N ASP A 20 -9.54 2.35 7.71
CA ASP A 20 -10.75 1.53 7.57
C ASP A 20 -11.09 1.20 6.10
N LEU A 21 -12.16 0.43 5.93
CA LEU A 21 -12.66 -0.01 4.63
C LEU A 21 -13.24 1.11 3.77
N ASP A 22 -13.91 2.09 4.37
CA ASP A 22 -14.55 3.15 3.60
C ASP A 22 -13.51 4.12 3.02
N GLN A 23 -12.44 4.39 3.76
CA GLN A 23 -11.27 5.11 3.27
C GLN A 23 -10.55 4.34 2.16
N ALA A 24 -10.40 3.02 2.30
CA ALA A 24 -9.86 2.17 1.25
C ALA A 24 -10.69 2.27 -0.05
N ARG A 25 -12.02 2.16 0.05
CA ARG A 25 -12.93 2.29 -1.10
C ARG A 25 -12.83 3.67 -1.75
N GLN A 26 -12.78 4.74 -0.97
CA GLN A 26 -12.62 6.11 -1.50
C GLN A 26 -11.33 6.25 -2.30
N ALA A 27 -10.21 5.75 -1.77
CA ALA A 27 -8.92 5.75 -2.44
C ALA A 27 -8.93 4.96 -3.76
N LEU A 28 -9.56 3.78 -3.79
CA LEU A 28 -9.67 2.98 -5.02
C LEU A 28 -10.61 3.62 -6.04
N ALA A 29 -11.73 4.20 -5.61
CA ALA A 29 -12.65 4.91 -6.49
C ALA A 29 -11.97 6.13 -7.14
N ALA A 30 -11.14 6.86 -6.39
CA ALA A 30 -10.31 7.93 -6.93
C ALA A 30 -9.24 7.42 -7.90
N ALA A 31 -8.55 6.32 -7.57
CA ALA A 31 -7.59 5.68 -8.47
C ALA A 31 -8.23 5.24 -9.79
N ARG A 32 -9.44 4.69 -9.75
CA ARG A 32 -10.23 4.36 -10.94
C ARG A 32 -10.57 5.61 -11.75
N ARG A 33 -11.13 6.66 -11.12
CA ARG A 33 -11.54 7.90 -11.81
C ARG A 33 -10.38 8.63 -12.46
N THR A 34 -9.25 8.73 -11.78
CA THR A 34 -8.04 9.41 -12.28
C THR A 34 -7.22 8.53 -13.22
N GLY A 35 -7.50 7.21 -13.27
CA GLY A 35 -6.70 6.24 -14.00
C GLY A 35 -5.28 6.08 -13.43
N ARG A 36 -4.99 6.57 -12.23
CA ARG A 36 -3.65 6.52 -11.61
C ARG A 36 -3.56 5.33 -10.65
N PRO A 37 -2.42 4.62 -10.59
CA PRO A 37 -2.23 3.59 -9.59
C PRO A 37 -2.07 4.20 -8.19
N VAL A 38 -2.61 3.52 -7.18
CA VAL A 38 -2.51 3.93 -5.77
C VAL A 38 -1.82 2.86 -4.94
N ASN A 39 -1.02 3.29 -3.96
CA ASN A 39 -0.48 2.42 -2.92
C ASN A 39 -1.22 2.71 -1.61
N LEU A 40 -2.05 1.78 -1.15
CA LEU A 40 -2.66 1.89 0.17
C LEU A 40 -1.65 1.49 1.23
N VAL A 41 -1.53 2.27 2.28
CA VAL A 41 -0.71 1.93 3.44
C VAL A 41 -1.52 2.00 4.72
N SER A 42 -1.23 1.11 5.66
CA SER A 42 -1.81 1.22 6.98
C SER A 42 -1.15 2.33 7.80
N ALA A 43 -1.80 2.71 8.90
CA ALA A 43 -1.18 3.50 9.96
C ALA A 43 0.06 2.79 10.56
N PRO A 44 0.98 3.54 11.20
CA PRO A 44 2.12 2.98 11.95
C PRO A 44 1.72 1.92 12.96
N GLY A 45 2.40 0.77 12.90
CA GLY A 45 2.18 -0.36 13.81
C GLY A 45 0.85 -1.07 13.64
N ALA A 46 0.08 -0.80 12.57
CA ALA A 46 -1.23 -1.42 12.38
C ALA A 46 -1.18 -2.95 12.36
N GLY A 47 -0.07 -3.56 11.95
CA GLY A 47 0.09 -5.01 12.04
C GLY A 47 -0.20 -5.57 13.43
N ALA A 48 0.19 -4.88 14.49
CA ALA A 48 0.05 -5.35 15.87
C ALA A 48 -1.37 -5.18 16.43
N TYR A 49 -2.07 -4.08 16.11
CA TYR A 49 -3.40 -3.79 16.70
C TYR A 49 -4.57 -4.07 15.75
N LEU A 50 -4.41 -3.87 14.44
CA LEU A 50 -5.43 -4.21 13.44
C LEU A 50 -5.36 -5.70 13.10
N GLY A 51 -4.15 -6.24 13.08
CA GLY A 51 -3.89 -7.63 12.71
C GLY A 51 -3.86 -7.83 11.18
N PRO A 52 -2.99 -8.73 10.67
CA PRO A 52 -2.87 -8.90 9.22
C PRO A 52 -4.10 -9.45 8.52
N ALA A 53 -4.84 -10.34 9.19
CA ALA A 53 -6.07 -10.93 8.64
C ALA A 53 -7.14 -9.87 8.34
N LEU A 54 -7.38 -8.95 9.28
CA LEU A 54 -8.37 -7.89 9.11
C LEU A 54 -7.92 -6.88 8.05
N PHE A 55 -6.64 -6.49 8.04
CA PHE A 55 -6.12 -5.64 6.97
C PHE A 55 -6.34 -6.27 5.59
N LYS A 56 -6.05 -7.57 5.43
CA LYS A 56 -6.29 -8.29 4.17
C LYS A 56 -7.76 -8.25 3.76
N GLN A 57 -8.68 -8.47 4.70
CA GLN A 57 -10.12 -8.41 4.45
C GLN A 57 -10.57 -7.01 3.97
N ILE A 58 -10.05 -5.94 4.58
CA ILE A 58 -10.31 -4.56 4.14
C ILE A 58 -9.88 -4.37 2.68
N ILE A 59 -8.66 -4.78 2.34
CA ILE A 59 -8.12 -4.63 0.98
C ILE A 59 -8.92 -5.46 -0.04
N ASP A 60 -9.29 -6.69 0.30
CA ASP A 60 -10.07 -7.55 -0.59
C ASP A 60 -11.47 -6.99 -0.87
N GLN A 61 -12.15 -6.51 0.19
CA GLN A 61 -13.46 -5.90 0.04
C GLN A 61 -13.40 -4.59 -0.76
N ALA A 62 -12.36 -3.79 -0.57
CA ALA A 62 -12.16 -2.58 -1.37
C ALA A 62 -11.89 -2.92 -2.84
N ARG A 63 -11.04 -3.92 -3.13
CA ARG A 63 -10.77 -4.39 -4.50
C ARG A 63 -12.02 -4.95 -5.18
N ALA A 64 -12.86 -5.68 -4.44
CA ALA A 64 -14.11 -6.21 -4.97
C ALA A 64 -15.09 -5.10 -5.35
N ALA A 65 -15.13 -4.01 -4.59
CA ALA A 65 -15.96 -2.84 -4.90
C ALA A 65 -15.42 -2.04 -6.09
N GLU A 66 -14.10 -2.06 -6.31
CA GLU A 66 -13.41 -1.24 -7.31
C GLU A 66 -12.45 -2.08 -8.18
N PRO A 67 -12.94 -3.06 -8.95
CA PRO A 67 -12.10 -4.06 -9.63
C PRO A 67 -11.22 -3.48 -10.75
N ALA A 68 -11.58 -2.31 -11.29
CA ALA A 68 -10.79 -1.62 -12.31
C ALA A 68 -9.66 -0.75 -11.73
N ALA A 69 -9.62 -0.55 -10.40
CA ALA A 69 -8.59 0.26 -9.76
C ALA A 69 -7.25 -0.48 -9.71
N ARG A 70 -6.17 0.19 -10.10
CA ARG A 70 -4.80 -0.33 -9.97
C ARG A 70 -4.29 -0.01 -8.57
N VAL A 71 -4.19 -1.04 -7.72
CA VAL A 71 -3.81 -0.87 -6.32
C VAL A 71 -2.73 -1.85 -5.86
N THR A 72 -1.78 -1.36 -5.06
CA THR A 72 -0.94 -2.14 -4.13
C THR A 72 -1.33 -1.80 -2.69
N ALA A 73 -1.06 -2.69 -1.74
CA ALA A 73 -1.38 -2.45 -0.34
C ALA A 73 -0.24 -2.93 0.56
N CYS A 74 0.19 -2.08 1.49
CA CYS A 74 1.26 -2.34 2.44
C CYS A 74 0.77 -2.28 3.89
N LEU A 75 1.02 -3.35 4.65
CA LEU A 75 0.79 -3.38 6.09
C LEU A 75 2.06 -3.01 6.84
N ASP A 76 1.97 -2.01 7.69
CA ASP A 76 3.07 -1.63 8.57
C ASP A 76 3.11 -2.50 9.82
N CYS A 77 4.17 -3.29 9.94
CA CYS A 77 4.41 -4.27 11.00
C CYS A 77 5.41 -3.75 12.05
N ALA A 78 5.70 -2.44 12.07
CA ALA A 78 6.63 -1.80 12.99
C ALA A 78 7.95 -2.58 13.13
N ASP A 79 8.30 -3.04 14.33
CA ASP A 79 9.49 -3.83 14.67
C ASP A 79 9.13 -5.30 15.00
N GLU A 80 8.04 -5.82 14.41
CA GLU A 80 7.55 -7.17 14.64
C GLU A 80 7.70 -8.09 13.41
N PRO A 81 8.86 -8.78 13.25
CA PRO A 81 9.06 -9.78 12.20
C PRO A 81 7.99 -10.88 12.15
N GLY A 82 7.48 -11.30 13.31
CA GLY A 82 6.44 -12.32 13.41
C GLY A 82 5.15 -11.88 12.70
N THR A 83 4.73 -10.64 12.95
CA THR A 83 3.57 -9.99 12.35
C THR A 83 3.74 -9.81 10.84
N ALA A 84 4.94 -9.44 10.38
CA ALA A 84 5.25 -9.38 8.95
C ALA A 84 5.11 -10.75 8.28
N MET A 85 5.64 -11.83 8.89
CA MET A 85 5.50 -13.18 8.37
C MET A 85 4.05 -13.67 8.35
N ASP A 86 3.26 -13.30 9.36
CA ASP A 86 1.84 -13.63 9.42
C ASP A 86 1.04 -12.91 8.31
N ALA A 87 1.34 -11.64 8.05
CA ALA A 87 0.78 -10.90 6.93
C ALA A 87 1.03 -11.55 5.57
N LEU A 88 2.26 -12.03 5.34
CA LEU A 88 2.60 -12.77 4.12
C LEU A 88 1.79 -14.06 3.99
N ARG A 89 1.56 -14.80 5.10
CA ARG A 89 0.73 -16.02 5.10
C ARG A 89 -0.74 -15.71 4.80
N HIS A 90 -1.24 -14.58 5.28
CA HIS A 90 -2.58 -14.09 4.96
C HIS A 90 -2.70 -13.51 3.53
N GLY A 91 -1.61 -13.47 2.77
CA GLY A 91 -1.60 -13.01 1.38
C GLY A 91 -1.60 -11.49 1.23
N VAL A 92 -1.11 -10.75 2.24
CA VAL A 92 -0.87 -9.32 2.11
C VAL A 92 0.24 -9.09 1.09
N GLY A 93 -0.02 -8.24 0.08
CA GLY A 93 0.87 -8.07 -1.07
C GLY A 93 2.16 -7.28 -0.78
N ALA A 94 2.19 -6.50 0.30
CA ALA A 94 3.40 -5.83 0.76
C ALA A 94 3.40 -5.63 2.27
N VAL A 95 4.58 -5.66 2.88
CA VAL A 95 4.79 -5.36 4.31
C VAL A 95 5.92 -4.36 4.48
N SER A 96 5.86 -3.55 5.53
CA SER A 96 7.00 -2.78 6.04
C SER A 96 7.32 -3.23 7.47
N VAL A 97 8.60 -3.49 7.74
CA VAL A 97 9.08 -3.89 9.07
C VAL A 97 10.51 -3.40 9.25
N THR A 98 10.83 -2.99 10.47
CA THR A 98 12.17 -2.65 10.93
C THR A 98 12.74 -3.85 11.66
N ALA A 99 13.85 -4.39 11.16
CA ALA A 99 14.54 -5.51 11.78
C ALA A 99 16.02 -5.49 11.39
N ALA A 100 16.83 -6.37 12.00
CA ALA A 100 18.22 -6.56 11.61
C ALA A 100 18.32 -7.03 10.13
N PRO A 101 19.37 -6.66 9.39
CA PRO A 101 19.50 -6.95 7.95
C PRO A 101 19.31 -8.44 7.59
N GLU A 102 19.81 -9.35 8.42
CA GLU A 102 19.67 -10.79 8.25
C GLU A 102 18.23 -11.28 8.41
N VAL A 103 17.43 -10.61 9.23
CA VAL A 103 16.00 -10.88 9.39
C VAL A 103 15.23 -10.33 8.20
N LEU A 104 15.53 -9.09 7.78
CA LEU A 104 14.92 -8.50 6.59
C LEU A 104 15.16 -9.35 5.33
N ALA A 105 16.37 -9.87 5.14
CA ALA A 105 16.69 -10.75 4.01
C ALA A 105 15.88 -12.06 4.03
N LYS A 106 15.56 -12.60 5.21
CA LYS A 106 14.68 -13.78 5.34
C LYS A 106 13.24 -13.45 5.00
N ILE A 107 12.73 -12.32 5.50
CA ILE A 107 11.37 -11.85 5.22
C ILE A 107 11.20 -11.54 3.73
N GLU A 108 12.17 -10.88 3.11
CA GLU A 108 12.15 -10.57 1.68
C GLU A 108 12.08 -11.85 0.83
N ARG A 109 12.86 -12.88 1.16
CA ARG A 109 12.78 -14.19 0.49
C ARG A 109 11.40 -14.84 0.66
N ALA A 110 10.84 -14.80 1.86
CA ALA A 110 9.50 -15.31 2.11
C ALA A 110 8.43 -14.54 1.32
N ALA A 111 8.56 -13.22 1.24
CA ALA A 111 7.67 -12.36 0.48
C ALA A 111 7.70 -12.72 -1.02
N ILE A 112 8.90 -12.86 -1.59
CA ILE A 112 9.08 -13.26 -3.00
C ILE A 112 8.42 -14.62 -3.28
N GLN A 113 8.56 -15.60 -2.36
CA GLN A 113 7.97 -16.94 -2.52
C GLN A 113 6.44 -16.91 -2.63
N VAL A 114 5.77 -15.93 -2.02
CA VAL A 114 4.31 -15.79 -2.06
C VAL A 114 3.84 -14.69 -3.01
N GLY A 115 4.73 -14.11 -3.83
CA GLY A 115 4.39 -13.02 -4.75
C GLY A 115 4.12 -11.68 -4.08
N ALA A 116 4.61 -11.49 -2.86
CA ALA A 116 4.53 -10.25 -2.09
C ALA A 116 5.88 -9.52 -2.08
N SER A 117 5.94 -8.37 -1.41
CA SER A 117 7.15 -7.55 -1.30
C SER A 117 7.42 -7.03 0.11
N LEU A 118 8.70 -6.96 0.47
CA LEU A 118 9.16 -6.18 1.61
C LEU A 118 9.45 -4.77 1.11
N THR A 119 8.81 -3.76 1.70
CA THR A 119 8.93 -2.37 1.30
C THR A 119 9.33 -1.49 2.47
N ARG A 120 9.90 -0.32 2.16
CA ARG A 120 10.05 0.74 3.15
C ARG A 120 8.74 1.49 3.30
N ARG A 121 8.49 2.01 4.49
CA ARG A 121 7.41 2.97 4.71
C ARG A 121 7.57 4.14 3.72
N PRO A 122 6.50 4.56 3.01
CA PRO A 122 6.57 5.74 2.15
C PRO A 122 6.92 6.99 2.96
N ALA A 123 7.78 7.84 2.41
CA ALA A 123 8.16 9.09 3.07
C ALA A 123 7.03 10.13 3.10
N ARG A 124 6.07 10.02 2.18
CA ARG A 124 4.91 10.91 2.08
C ARG A 124 3.65 10.09 1.78
N THR A 125 2.59 10.40 2.51
CA THR A 125 1.26 9.80 2.38
C THR A 125 0.21 10.90 2.51
N LEU A 126 -0.91 10.76 1.81
CA LEU A 126 -2.14 11.47 2.16
C LEU A 126 -2.86 10.64 3.21
N ASP A 127 -3.08 11.18 4.42
CA ASP A 127 -3.83 10.48 5.46
C ASP A 127 -5.33 10.71 5.27
N MET A 128 -6.10 9.65 5.09
CA MET A 128 -7.55 9.75 4.91
C MET A 128 -8.29 10.13 6.20
N ALA A 129 -7.62 10.17 7.35
CA ALA A 129 -8.15 10.77 8.57
C ALA A 129 -8.13 12.31 8.56
N ASP A 130 -7.37 12.94 7.66
CA ASP A 130 -7.36 14.40 7.54
C ASP A 130 -8.69 14.91 6.99
N THR A 131 -9.22 16.00 7.58
CA THR A 131 -10.56 16.55 7.27
C THR A 131 -10.79 16.85 5.79
N ASP A 132 -9.75 17.24 5.04
CA ASP A 132 -9.82 17.60 3.63
C ASP A 132 -9.23 16.55 2.68
N ALA A 133 -8.82 15.39 3.20
CA ALA A 133 -8.16 14.34 2.42
C ALA A 133 -9.00 13.91 1.22
N GLY A 134 -10.29 13.68 1.41
CA GLY A 134 -11.22 13.30 0.33
C GLY A 134 -11.26 14.33 -0.81
N ARG A 135 -11.13 15.63 -0.50
CA ARG A 135 -11.09 16.70 -1.52
C ARG A 135 -9.77 16.71 -2.28
N ARG A 136 -8.66 16.42 -1.59
CA ARG A 136 -7.30 16.45 -2.15
C ARG A 136 -6.93 15.16 -2.88
N LEU A 137 -7.66 14.08 -2.66
CA LEU A 137 -7.30 12.73 -3.09
C LEU A 137 -7.00 12.62 -4.59
N ASP A 138 -7.85 13.18 -5.46
CA ASP A 138 -7.61 13.12 -6.92
C ASP A 138 -6.32 13.86 -7.32
N ALA A 139 -6.14 15.08 -6.81
CA ALA A 139 -4.95 15.89 -7.06
C ALA A 139 -3.68 15.20 -6.55
N TRP A 140 -3.75 14.58 -5.37
CA TRP A 140 -2.68 13.77 -4.80
C TRP A 140 -2.28 12.60 -5.72
N LEU A 141 -3.25 11.86 -6.26
CA LEU A 141 -2.99 10.74 -7.17
C LEU A 141 -2.43 11.19 -8.54
N MET A 142 -2.79 12.39 -8.99
CA MET A 142 -2.27 12.98 -10.22
C MET A 142 -0.85 13.56 -10.06
N GLY A 143 -0.38 13.78 -8.82
CA GLY A 143 0.95 14.29 -8.51
C GLY A 143 0.99 15.78 -8.22
N ASP A 144 -0.16 16.43 -8.03
CA ASP A 144 -0.28 17.84 -7.68
C ASP A 144 -0.01 18.02 -6.18
N THR A 145 1.28 17.95 -5.79
CA THR A 145 1.71 18.07 -4.39
C THR A 145 1.77 19.53 -3.88
N ASN A 146 1.29 20.50 -4.66
CA ASN A 146 1.35 21.94 -4.37
C ASN A 146 0.07 22.52 -3.75
N LEU A 147 -0.85 21.68 -3.28
CA LEU A 147 -2.01 22.13 -2.51
C LEU A 147 -1.60 22.28 -1.04
N GLY A 148 -0.98 23.43 -0.75
CA GLY A 148 -0.79 23.95 0.61
C GLY A 148 -1.97 24.78 1.08
#